data_AF-A0A2T6CBN2-F1
#
_entry.id   AF-A0A2T6CBN2-F1
#
_cell.length_a   1.000
_cell.length_b   1.000
_cell.length_c   1.000
_cell.angle_alpha   90.00
_cell.angle_beta   90.00
_cell.angle_gamma   90.00
#
_symmetry.space_group_name_H-M   'P 1'
#
loop_
_entity.id
_entity.type
_entity.pdbx_description
1 polymer ?
#
loop_
_entity_poly.entity_id
_entity_poly.type
_entity_poly.pdbx_seq_one_letter_code
_entity_poly.pdbx_strand_id
1 'polypeptide(L)'
;MAIIPINEPELLSLEFFRVALSEDTHEARMRGIDVMRQEVVSMGLPNFPIGRRDAEQKRNRPEFVQWVAETSAARYDAAHECAGIIGRYERKNERKLNVAEEIGKLVWDSIQSQRFQGLHVTGGILEQVRDLAKALGISGARDKDTLRKIWSCYRGVVHLGMAMDYLEDNPETDLHLLHIAERFRKGLSQNCPKGKCKPYVAISEQISFLYISGA
;
A
#
# COMPACT_ATOMS: atom_id res chain seq x y z
N MET A 1 -3.63 9.69 11.43
CA MET A 1 -3.04 9.58 10.08
C MET A 1 -1.55 9.48 10.24
N ALA A 2 -0.93 8.45 9.68
CA ALA A 2 0.53 8.36 9.57
C ALA A 2 0.98 8.90 8.21
N ILE A 3 2.11 9.62 8.16
CA ILE A 3 2.73 10.07 6.92
C ILE A 3 4.05 9.31 6.77
N ILE A 4 4.20 8.62 5.65
CA ILE A 4 5.36 7.81 5.30
C ILE A 4 6.16 8.61 4.26
N PRO A 5 7.32 9.17 4.64
CA PRO A 5 8.22 9.75 3.65
C PRO A 5 8.76 8.64 2.73
N ILE A 6 8.80 8.90 1.43
CA ILE A 6 9.28 8.00 0.38
C ILE A 6 10.40 8.70 -0.39
N ASN A 7 11.58 8.09 -0.45
CA ASN A 7 12.69 8.56 -1.29
C ASN A 7 12.67 7.89 -2.68
N GLU A 8 13.64 8.22 -3.54
CA GLU A 8 13.69 7.72 -4.92
C GLU A 8 13.79 6.18 -5.02
N PRO A 9 14.70 5.48 -4.30
CA PRO A 9 14.71 4.01 -4.33
C PRO A 9 13.42 3.35 -3.84
N GLU A 10 12.83 3.89 -2.78
CA GLU A 10 11.56 3.41 -2.21
C GLU A 10 10.40 3.62 -3.18
N LEU A 11 10.42 4.73 -3.94
CA LEU A 11 9.43 5.04 -4.96
C LEU A 11 9.42 4.03 -6.10
N LEU A 12 10.59 3.57 -6.54
CA LEU A 12 10.71 2.51 -7.55
C LEU A 12 10.30 1.11 -7.01
N SER A 13 10.07 1.02 -5.70
CA SER A 13 9.84 -0.24 -4.97
C SER A 13 8.49 -0.24 -4.24
N LEU A 14 7.53 0.57 -4.70
CA LEU A 14 6.24 0.76 -4.01
C LEU A 14 5.42 -0.52 -3.83
N GLU A 15 5.63 -1.55 -4.66
CA GLU A 15 5.00 -2.86 -4.49
C GLU A 15 5.31 -3.48 -3.13
N PHE A 16 6.54 -3.33 -2.63
CA PHE A 16 6.91 -3.79 -1.28
C PHE A 16 6.13 -3.05 -0.19
N PHE A 17 5.89 -1.74 -0.36
CA PHE A 17 5.06 -0.99 0.56
C PHE A 17 3.61 -1.47 0.52
N ARG A 18 3.07 -1.78 -0.67
CA ARG A 18 1.75 -2.41 -0.79
C ARG A 18 1.68 -3.76 -0.07
N VAL A 19 2.72 -4.59 -0.17
CA VAL A 19 2.84 -5.84 0.60
C VAL A 19 2.79 -5.57 2.10
N ALA A 20 3.54 -4.58 2.61
CA ALA A 20 3.50 -4.21 4.02
C ALA A 20 2.11 -3.73 4.49
N LEU A 21 1.38 -3.00 3.65
CA LEU A 21 0.01 -2.54 3.95
C LEU A 21 -1.00 -3.69 4.10
N SER A 22 -0.68 -4.89 3.61
CA SER A 22 -1.53 -6.08 3.69
C SER A 22 -1.63 -6.69 5.10
N GLU A 23 -0.82 -6.23 6.05
CA GLU A 23 -0.89 -6.68 7.44
C GLU A 23 -2.20 -6.20 8.12
N ASP A 24 -2.67 -6.97 9.10
CA ASP A 24 -4.02 -6.83 9.67
C ASP A 24 -4.14 -5.69 10.70
N THR A 25 -3.03 -5.17 11.26
CA THR A 25 -3.05 -4.09 12.27
C THR A 25 -2.20 -2.89 11.85
N HIS A 26 -2.47 -1.73 12.46
CA HIS A 26 -1.67 -0.54 12.18
C HIS A 26 -0.21 -0.72 12.62
N GLU A 27 0.05 -1.28 13.81
CA GLU A 27 1.44 -1.52 14.24
C GLU A 27 2.17 -2.48 13.31
N ALA A 28 1.50 -3.55 12.87
CA ALA A 28 2.09 -4.53 11.96
C ALA A 28 2.40 -3.92 10.58
N ARG A 29 1.54 -3.01 10.08
CA ARG A 29 1.81 -2.27 8.84
C ARG A 29 3.01 -1.35 8.97
N MET A 30 3.10 -0.61 10.07
CA MET A 30 4.22 0.30 10.31
C MET A 30 5.53 -0.49 10.43
N ARG A 31 5.52 -1.62 11.16
CA ARG A 31 6.66 -2.52 11.23
C ARG A 31 7.02 -3.10 9.86
N GLY A 32 6.01 -3.53 9.10
CA GLY A 32 6.21 -4.02 7.73
C GLY A 32 6.85 -2.97 6.83
N ILE A 33 6.42 -1.70 6.91
CA ILE A 33 7.01 -0.59 6.17
C ILE A 33 8.49 -0.44 6.52
N ASP A 34 8.85 -0.48 7.81
CA ASP A 34 10.25 -0.38 8.24
C ASP A 34 11.09 -1.54 7.73
N VAL A 35 10.55 -2.76 7.72
CA VAL A 35 11.21 -3.95 7.14
C VAL A 35 11.43 -3.78 5.64
N MET A 36 10.41 -3.34 4.91
CA MET A 36 10.50 -3.13 3.46
C MET A 36 11.52 -2.05 3.10
N ARG A 37 11.67 -1.00 3.91
CA ARG A 37 12.73 0.00 3.73
C ARG A 37 14.13 -0.62 3.82
N GLN A 38 14.36 -1.51 4.79
CA GLN A 38 15.64 -2.21 4.91
C GLN A 38 15.90 -3.13 3.71
N GLU A 39 14.85 -3.73 3.14
CA GLU A 39 14.95 -4.55 1.93
C GLU A 39 15.30 -3.70 0.70
N VAL A 40 14.61 -2.57 0.49
CA VAL A 40 14.92 -1.62 -0.59
C VAL A 40 16.38 -1.14 -0.52
N VAL A 41 16.83 -0.79 0.67
CA VAL A 41 18.24 -0.47 0.92
C VAL A 41 19.16 -1.64 0.53
N SER A 42 18.84 -2.85 0.98
CA SER A 42 19.65 -4.05 0.73
C SER A 42 19.77 -4.37 -0.76
N MET A 43 18.69 -4.23 -1.53
CA MET A 43 18.69 -4.39 -2.99
C MET A 43 19.57 -3.35 -3.71
N GLY A 44 19.73 -2.16 -3.14
CA GLY A 44 20.62 -1.12 -3.65
C GLY A 44 22.10 -1.38 -3.40
N LEU A 45 22.46 -2.06 -2.30
CA LEU A 45 23.85 -2.28 -1.87
C LEU A 45 24.76 -2.94 -2.93
N PRO A 46 24.32 -3.96 -3.71
CA PRO A 46 25.12 -4.56 -4.77
C PRO A 46 25.60 -3.58 -5.86
N ASN A 47 24.89 -2.46 -6.05
CA ASN A 47 25.28 -1.41 -7.00
C ASN A 47 26.39 -0.49 -6.47
N PHE A 48 26.79 -0.65 -5.21
CA PHE A 48 27.90 0.07 -4.61
C PHE A 48 29.17 -0.77 -4.66
N PRO A 49 30.28 -0.24 -5.20
CA PRO A 49 31.52 -1.00 -5.35
C PRO A 49 32.27 -1.05 -4.02
N ILE A 50 31.79 -1.85 -3.08
CA ILE A 50 32.53 -2.13 -1.84
C ILE A 50 33.56 -3.21 -2.17
N GLY A 51 34.83 -2.82 -2.35
CA GLY A 51 35.96 -3.75 -2.50
C GLY A 51 36.27 -4.21 -3.93
N ARG A 52 35.58 -3.72 -4.97
CA ARG A 52 36.00 -3.96 -6.36
C ARG A 52 37.24 -3.11 -6.68
N ARG A 53 38.33 -3.78 -7.05
CA ARG A 53 39.66 -3.19 -7.36
C ARG A 53 39.78 -2.71 -8.81
N ASP A 54 38.66 -2.42 -9.47
CA ASP A 54 38.70 -2.00 -10.88
C ASP A 54 38.91 -0.48 -10.92
N ALA A 55 39.97 -0.07 -11.61
CA ALA A 55 40.80 1.10 -11.33
C ALA A 55 40.20 2.50 -11.61
N GLU A 56 38.87 2.64 -11.76
CA GLU A 56 38.25 3.93 -12.13
C GLU A 56 37.07 4.36 -11.24
N GLN A 57 36.72 3.58 -10.22
CA GLN A 57 35.58 3.93 -9.35
C GLN A 57 36.00 4.82 -8.16
N LYS A 58 35.27 5.93 -7.99
CA LYS A 58 35.41 6.86 -6.86
C LYS A 58 35.35 6.06 -5.55
N ARG A 59 36.33 6.24 -4.66
CA ARG A 59 36.32 5.64 -3.32
C ARG A 59 35.00 5.96 -2.63
N ASN A 60 34.34 4.93 -2.08
CA ASN A 60 33.17 5.13 -1.24
C ASN A 60 33.54 6.03 -0.06
N ARG A 61 32.61 6.90 0.33
CA ARG A 61 32.77 7.76 1.50
C ARG A 61 32.90 6.89 2.77
N PRO A 62 33.86 7.16 3.67
CA PRO A 62 34.03 6.40 4.91
C PRO A 62 32.74 6.27 5.72
N GLU A 63 31.92 7.32 5.73
CA GLU A 63 30.63 7.38 6.43
C GLU A 63 29.64 6.35 5.87
N PHE A 64 29.67 6.08 4.56
CA PHE A 64 28.82 5.06 3.94
C PHE A 64 29.26 3.65 4.35
N VAL A 65 30.56 3.37 4.36
CA VAL A 65 31.09 2.07 4.78
C VAL A 65 30.79 1.80 6.25
N GLN A 66 30.96 2.82 7.10
CA GLN A 66 30.60 2.78 8.50
C GLN A 66 29.10 2.51 8.67
N TRP A 67 28.25 3.25 7.98
CA TRP A 67 26.80 3.05 8.04
C TRP A 67 26.38 1.64 7.60
N VAL A 68 26.98 1.11 6.52
CA VAL A 68 26.72 -0.28 6.06
C VAL A 68 27.09 -1.28 7.17
N ALA A 69 28.21 -1.09 7.85
CA ALA A 69 28.61 -1.97 8.95
C ALA A 69 27.65 -1.85 10.14
N GLU A 70 27.30 -0.63 10.55
CA GLU A 70 26.43 -0.34 11.71
C GLU A 70 25.01 -0.88 11.52
N THR A 71 24.48 -0.84 10.30
CA THR A 71 23.11 -1.28 10.02
C THR A 71 23.02 -2.74 9.56
N SER A 72 24.14 -3.48 9.53
CA SER A 72 24.20 -4.86 9.04
C SER A 72 23.30 -5.83 9.81
N ALA A 73 23.33 -5.78 11.14
CA ALA A 73 22.50 -6.64 11.99
C ALA A 73 21.00 -6.36 11.79
N ALA A 74 20.62 -5.08 11.77
CA ALA A 74 19.23 -4.67 11.55
C ALA A 74 18.70 -5.13 10.17
N ARG A 75 19.54 -5.07 9.12
CA ARG A 75 19.17 -5.59 7.80
C ARG A 75 19.05 -7.11 7.77
N TYR A 76 19.92 -7.83 8.49
CA TYR A 76 19.83 -9.27 8.61
C TYR A 76 18.52 -9.71 9.27
N ASP A 77 18.15 -9.06 10.38
CA ASP A 77 16.88 -9.33 11.07
C ASP A 77 15.68 -8.97 10.19
N ALA A 78 15.76 -7.84 9.48
CA ALA A 78 14.72 -7.41 8.54
C ALA A 78 14.54 -8.40 7.38
N ALA A 79 15.60 -9.01 6.86
CA ALA A 79 15.49 -9.99 5.77
C ALA A 79 14.67 -11.23 6.17
N HIS A 80 14.86 -11.74 7.40
CA HIS A 80 14.05 -12.84 7.93
C HIS A 80 12.59 -12.44 8.13
N GLU A 81 12.37 -11.25 8.68
CA GLU A 81 11.02 -10.73 8.87
C GLU A 81 10.29 -10.47 7.55
N CYS A 82 11.03 -9.98 6.54
CA CYS A 82 10.55 -9.71 5.18
C CYS A 82 9.97 -10.99 4.54
N ALA A 83 10.72 -12.10 4.59
CA ALA A 83 10.25 -13.39 4.10
C ALA A 83 8.95 -13.84 4.82
N GLY A 84 8.85 -13.57 6.12
CA GLY A 84 7.65 -13.83 6.90
C GLY A 84 6.43 -13.00 6.46
N ILE A 85 6.63 -11.73 6.13
CA ILE A 85 5.58 -10.82 5.64
C ILE A 85 5.14 -11.22 4.23
N ILE A 86 6.09 -11.42 3.30
CA ILE A 86 5.80 -11.85 1.92
C ILE A 86 5.03 -13.18 1.93
N GLY A 87 5.46 -14.15 2.73
CA GLY A 87 4.76 -15.42 2.85
C GLY A 87 3.35 -15.32 3.44
N ARG A 88 3.01 -14.28 4.23
CA ARG A 88 1.63 -14.02 4.68
C ARG A 88 0.81 -13.31 3.61
N TYR A 89 1.45 -12.39 2.88
CA TYR A 89 0.87 -11.70 1.73
C TYR A 89 0.37 -12.71 0.70
N GLU A 90 1.27 -13.53 0.15
CA GLU A 90 0.96 -14.48 -0.93
C GLU A 90 -0.09 -15.52 -0.53
N ARG A 91 0.00 -16.06 0.70
CA ARG A 91 -0.91 -17.13 1.15
C ARG A 91 -2.33 -16.65 1.39
N LYS A 92 -2.52 -15.41 1.84
CA LYS A 92 -3.83 -14.96 2.35
C LYS A 92 -4.11 -13.48 2.20
N ASN A 93 -3.16 -12.61 2.53
CA ASN A 93 -3.46 -11.19 2.70
C ASN A 93 -3.62 -10.46 1.36
N GLU A 94 -2.92 -10.89 0.31
CA GLU A 94 -3.09 -10.37 -1.05
C GLU A 94 -4.56 -10.38 -1.47
N ARG A 95 -5.22 -11.55 -1.41
CA ARG A 95 -6.62 -11.66 -1.81
C ARG A 95 -7.54 -10.73 -1.03
N LYS A 96 -7.32 -10.60 0.29
CA LYS A 96 -8.13 -9.69 1.11
C LYS A 96 -7.90 -8.24 0.72
N LEU A 97 -6.64 -7.86 0.48
CA LEU A 97 -6.27 -6.50 0.11
C LEU A 97 -6.87 -6.13 -1.25
N ASN A 98 -6.77 -7.02 -2.26
CA ASN A 98 -7.39 -6.83 -3.58
C ASN A 98 -8.91 -6.64 -3.47
N VAL A 99 -9.59 -7.43 -2.63
CA VAL A 99 -11.04 -7.26 -2.39
C VAL A 99 -11.34 -5.91 -1.73
N ALA A 100 -10.50 -5.44 -0.81
CA ALA A 100 -10.67 -4.13 -0.20
C ALA A 100 -10.43 -3.00 -1.21
N GLU A 101 -9.44 -3.13 -2.08
CA GLU A 101 -9.14 -2.17 -3.15
C GLU A 101 -10.31 -2.08 -4.13
N GLU A 102 -10.90 -3.21 -4.52
CA GLU A 102 -12.10 -3.24 -5.37
C GLU A 102 -13.30 -2.53 -4.70
N ILE A 103 -13.52 -2.75 -3.41
CA ILE A 103 -14.53 -1.97 -2.65
C ILE A 103 -14.17 -0.48 -2.68
N GLY A 104 -12.89 -0.13 -2.54
CA GLY A 104 -12.38 1.24 -2.61
C GLY A 104 -12.64 1.90 -3.96
N LYS A 105 -12.44 1.18 -5.07
CA LYS A 105 -12.74 1.65 -6.43
C LYS A 105 -14.23 1.93 -6.60
N LEU A 106 -15.11 1.02 -6.18
CA LEU A 106 -16.56 1.26 -6.25
C LEU A 106 -17.02 2.43 -5.38
N VAL A 107 -16.40 2.63 -4.21
CA VAL A 107 -16.63 3.84 -3.40
C VAL A 107 -16.20 5.09 -4.17
N TRP A 108 -15.00 5.06 -4.75
CA TRP A 108 -14.46 6.17 -5.53
C TRP A 108 -15.35 6.51 -6.74
N ASP A 109 -15.79 5.52 -7.51
CA ASP A 109 -16.72 5.70 -8.63
C ASP A 109 -18.05 6.30 -8.16
N SER A 110 -18.54 5.88 -7.00
CA SER A 110 -19.73 6.43 -6.39
C SER A 110 -19.58 7.90 -6.02
N ILE A 111 -18.39 8.31 -5.56
CA ILE A 111 -18.05 9.71 -5.28
C ILE A 111 -17.95 10.51 -6.57
N GLN A 112 -17.20 10.02 -7.58
CA GLN A 112 -17.06 10.70 -8.87
C GLN A 112 -18.41 10.89 -9.56
N SER A 113 -19.28 9.88 -9.48
CA SER A 113 -20.64 9.92 -10.04
C SER A 113 -21.66 10.67 -9.16
N GLN A 114 -21.24 11.29 -8.06
CA GLN A 114 -22.12 12.01 -7.10
C GLN A 114 -23.27 11.16 -6.53
N ARG A 115 -23.12 9.83 -6.51
CA ARG A 115 -24.12 8.89 -5.97
C ARG A 115 -23.99 8.71 -4.46
N PHE A 116 -22.76 8.79 -3.93
CA PHE A 116 -22.44 8.66 -2.50
C PHE A 116 -23.09 7.42 -1.85
N GLN A 117 -22.95 6.28 -2.49
CA GLN A 117 -23.69 5.07 -2.13
C GLN A 117 -23.27 4.50 -0.77
N GLY A 118 -24.25 4.00 -0.01
CA GLY A 118 -24.00 3.30 1.25
C GLY A 118 -23.32 1.95 1.05
N LEU A 119 -22.39 1.58 1.94
CA LEU A 119 -21.73 0.26 1.87
C LEU A 119 -22.66 -0.89 2.28
N HIS A 120 -23.36 -0.73 3.41
CA HIS A 120 -24.07 -1.84 4.07
C HIS A 120 -25.56 -1.95 3.70
N VAL A 121 -26.11 -0.96 3.00
CA VAL A 121 -27.54 -0.92 2.63
C VAL A 121 -27.87 -1.96 1.55
N THR A 122 -29.16 -2.27 1.38
CA THR A 122 -29.65 -3.09 0.27
C THR A 122 -29.29 -2.43 -1.06
N GLY A 123 -28.75 -3.21 -1.99
CA GLY A 123 -28.18 -2.71 -3.25
C GLY A 123 -26.93 -1.85 -3.06
N GLY A 124 -26.34 -1.81 -1.85
CA GLY A 124 -25.12 -1.06 -1.53
C GLY A 124 -23.84 -1.68 -2.08
N ILE A 125 -22.71 -1.02 -1.88
CA ILE A 125 -21.41 -1.41 -2.47
C ILE A 125 -21.01 -2.83 -2.08
N LEU A 126 -21.17 -3.23 -0.81
CA LEU A 126 -20.79 -4.60 -0.40
C LEU A 126 -21.69 -5.68 -1.00
N GLU A 127 -22.93 -5.34 -1.34
CA GLU A 127 -23.82 -6.27 -2.04
C GLU A 127 -23.40 -6.44 -3.50
N GLN A 128 -23.02 -5.35 -4.17
CA GLN A 128 -22.48 -5.39 -5.54
C GLN A 128 -21.21 -6.24 -5.63
N VAL A 129 -20.26 -6.05 -4.72
CA VAL A 129 -19.02 -6.86 -4.68
C VAL A 129 -19.32 -8.33 -4.41
N ARG A 130 -20.24 -8.62 -3.47
CA ARG A 130 -20.68 -9.99 -3.18
C ARG A 130 -21.26 -10.67 -4.41
N ASP A 131 -22.12 -9.97 -5.13
CA ASP A 131 -22.84 -10.53 -6.27
C ASP A 131 -21.90 -10.75 -7.46
N LEU A 132 -20.97 -9.82 -7.70
CA LEU A 132 -19.88 -9.98 -8.66
C LEU A 132 -18.98 -11.18 -8.29
N ALA A 133 -18.56 -11.30 -7.03
CA ALA A 133 -17.72 -12.40 -6.57
C ALA A 133 -18.41 -13.77 -6.69
N LYS A 134 -19.74 -13.83 -6.50
CA LYS A 134 -20.53 -15.05 -6.74
C LYS A 134 -20.56 -15.39 -8.23
N ALA A 135 -20.81 -14.41 -9.10
CA ALA A 135 -20.85 -14.61 -10.54
C ALA A 135 -19.51 -15.09 -11.11
N LEU A 136 -18.40 -14.52 -10.63
CA LEU A 136 -17.04 -14.85 -11.07
C LEU A 136 -16.42 -16.05 -10.34
N GLY A 137 -17.12 -16.66 -9.39
CA GLY A 137 -16.58 -17.78 -8.64
C GLY A 137 -15.43 -17.42 -7.69
N ILE A 138 -15.27 -16.18 -7.27
CA ILE A 138 -14.21 -15.74 -6.36
C ILE A 138 -14.50 -16.19 -4.93
N SER A 139 -13.62 -16.99 -4.32
CA SER A 139 -13.75 -17.44 -2.93
C SER A 139 -13.26 -16.37 -1.94
N GLY A 140 -13.89 -16.28 -0.76
CA GLY A 140 -13.54 -15.29 0.27
C GLY A 140 -14.18 -13.91 0.10
N ALA A 141 -14.95 -13.67 -0.97
CA ALA A 141 -15.68 -12.42 -1.23
C ALA A 141 -17.20 -12.63 -1.44
N ARG A 142 -17.73 -13.84 -1.22
CA ARG A 142 -19.15 -14.19 -1.46
C ARG A 142 -20.08 -13.95 -0.26
N ASP A 143 -19.50 -13.54 0.88
CA ASP A 143 -20.21 -13.32 2.14
C ASP A 143 -20.08 -11.86 2.60
N LYS A 144 -21.20 -11.24 2.97
CA LYS A 144 -21.27 -9.80 3.30
C LYS A 144 -20.55 -9.48 4.61
N ASP A 145 -20.54 -10.40 5.58
CA ASP A 145 -19.82 -10.19 6.84
C ASP A 145 -18.31 -10.29 6.65
N THR A 146 -17.86 -11.18 5.78
CA THR A 146 -16.46 -11.29 5.36
C THR A 146 -16.01 -10.02 4.65
N LEU A 147 -16.79 -9.50 3.69
CA LEU A 147 -16.51 -8.23 3.04
C LEU A 147 -16.47 -7.06 4.03
N ARG A 148 -17.37 -7.02 5.03
CA ARG A 148 -17.35 -6.01 6.09
C ARG A 148 -16.04 -6.07 6.88
N LYS A 149 -15.58 -7.26 7.27
CA LYS A 149 -14.31 -7.45 8.01
C LYS A 149 -13.11 -7.02 7.18
N ILE A 150 -13.07 -7.44 5.91
CA ILE A 150 -12.01 -7.05 4.96
C ILE A 150 -11.96 -5.53 4.82
N TRP A 151 -13.09 -4.90 4.47
CA TRP A 151 -13.14 -3.44 4.33
C TRP A 151 -12.73 -2.73 5.63
N SER A 152 -13.25 -3.16 6.78
CA SER A 152 -12.89 -2.54 8.06
C SER A 152 -11.40 -2.64 8.37
N CYS A 153 -10.74 -3.72 7.96
CA CYS A 153 -9.31 -3.91 8.16
C CYS A 153 -8.49 -2.96 7.28
N TYR A 154 -8.81 -2.89 5.99
CA TYR A 154 -7.91 -2.31 4.98
C TYR A 154 -8.32 -0.95 4.43
N ARG A 155 -9.53 -0.45 4.69
CA ARG A 155 -10.04 0.81 4.09
C ARG A 155 -9.11 2.03 4.24
N GLY A 156 -8.30 2.05 5.29
CA GLY A 156 -7.29 3.09 5.54
C GLY A 156 -6.12 3.12 4.55
N VAL A 157 -5.89 2.02 3.84
CA VAL A 157 -4.64 1.75 3.10
C VAL A 157 -4.84 1.29 1.65
N VAL A 158 -6.08 1.15 1.19
CA VAL A 158 -6.41 0.71 -0.20
C VAL A 158 -5.95 1.67 -1.30
N HIS A 159 -5.71 2.94 -0.96
CA HIS A 159 -5.49 4.01 -1.93
C HIS A 159 -4.20 3.84 -2.75
N LEU A 160 -3.17 3.16 -2.21
CA LEU A 160 -1.93 2.88 -2.94
C LEU A 160 -2.18 1.87 -4.07
N GLY A 161 -2.79 0.72 -3.77
CA GLY A 161 -3.11 -0.27 -4.79
C GLY A 161 -4.16 0.22 -5.79
N MET A 162 -5.15 0.98 -5.33
CA MET A 162 -6.08 1.65 -6.26
C MET A 162 -5.34 2.54 -7.27
N ALA A 163 -4.28 3.25 -6.85
CA ALA A 163 -3.49 4.11 -7.73
C ALA A 163 -2.58 3.32 -8.68
N MET A 164 -2.05 2.19 -8.24
CA MET A 164 -1.31 1.26 -9.10
C MET A 164 -2.22 0.75 -10.22
N ASP A 165 -3.38 0.18 -9.86
CA ASP A 165 -4.35 -0.32 -10.83
C ASP A 165 -4.83 0.77 -11.79
N TYR A 166 -5.06 1.98 -11.30
CA TYR A 166 -5.47 3.10 -12.15
C TYR A 166 -4.41 3.45 -13.21
N LEU A 167 -3.12 3.40 -12.87
CA LEU A 167 -2.04 3.66 -13.83
C LEU A 167 -1.86 2.52 -14.83
N GLU A 168 -2.09 1.28 -14.41
CA GLU A 168 -2.12 0.13 -15.34
C GLU A 168 -3.23 0.29 -16.39
N ASP A 169 -4.40 0.77 -15.97
CA ASP A 169 -5.55 1.02 -16.85
C ASP A 169 -5.42 2.32 -17.68
N ASN A 170 -4.55 3.27 -17.27
CA ASN A 170 -4.40 4.59 -17.89
C ASN A 170 -2.91 4.98 -18.02
N PRO A 171 -2.12 4.25 -18.83
CA PRO A 171 -0.66 4.43 -18.92
C PRO A 171 -0.23 5.79 -19.48
N GLU A 172 -1.12 6.51 -20.15
CA GLU A 172 -0.89 7.85 -20.71
C GLU A 172 -1.02 8.99 -19.69
N THR A 173 -1.35 8.69 -18.43
CA THR A 173 -1.50 9.70 -17.38
C THR A 173 -0.15 10.35 -17.02
N ASP A 174 -0.09 11.69 -17.08
CA ASP A 174 1.08 12.48 -16.62
C ASP A 174 1.17 12.60 -15.09
N LEU A 175 0.16 12.14 -14.35
CA LEU A 175 0.13 12.20 -12.90
C LEU A 175 0.98 11.10 -12.28
N HIS A 176 1.87 11.51 -11.40
CA HIS A 176 2.66 10.60 -10.60
C HIS A 176 1.79 9.74 -9.65
N LEU A 177 2.15 8.46 -9.47
CA LEU A 177 1.41 7.47 -8.67
C LEU A 177 1.03 7.99 -7.28
N LEU A 178 1.96 8.62 -6.56
CA LEU A 178 1.70 9.13 -5.22
C LEU A 178 0.66 10.26 -5.19
N HIS A 179 0.56 11.07 -6.25
CA HIS A 179 -0.49 12.09 -6.37
C HIS A 179 -1.87 11.46 -6.56
N ILE A 180 -1.95 10.38 -7.34
CA ILE A 180 -3.19 9.63 -7.58
C ILE A 180 -3.63 8.93 -6.28
N ALA A 181 -2.69 8.28 -5.60
CA ALA A 181 -2.91 7.65 -4.31
C ALA A 181 -3.45 8.64 -3.27
N GLU A 182 -2.85 9.84 -3.19
CA GLU A 182 -3.29 10.89 -2.29
C GLU A 182 -4.69 11.44 -2.68
N ARG A 183 -4.99 11.55 -3.97
CA ARG A 183 -6.33 11.93 -4.46
C ARG A 183 -7.39 10.93 -4.01
N PHE A 184 -7.14 9.63 -4.17
CA PHE A 184 -8.06 8.59 -3.69
C PHE A 184 -8.21 8.62 -2.17
N ARG A 185 -7.10 8.71 -1.43
CA ARG A 185 -7.11 8.81 0.04
C ARG A 185 -7.97 9.99 0.52
N LYS A 186 -7.77 11.19 -0.05
CA LYS A 186 -8.57 12.39 0.26
C LYS A 186 -10.04 12.15 -0.07
N GLY A 187 -10.33 11.62 -1.25
CA GLY A 187 -11.67 11.20 -1.67
C GLY A 187 -12.43 10.40 -0.61
N LEU A 188 -11.81 9.31 -0.15
CA LEU A 188 -12.37 8.42 0.86
C LEU A 188 -12.54 9.07 2.23
N SER A 189 -11.67 10.02 2.59
CA SER A 189 -11.70 10.69 3.91
C SER A 189 -12.57 11.94 3.99
N GLN A 190 -12.88 12.57 2.84
CA GLN A 190 -13.62 13.83 2.78
C GLN A 190 -15.08 13.64 2.38
N ASN A 191 -15.44 12.47 1.81
CA ASN A 191 -16.79 12.19 1.37
C ASN A 191 -17.48 11.18 2.28
N CYS A 192 -18.79 11.34 2.43
CA CYS A 192 -19.64 10.50 3.27
C CYS A 192 -20.68 9.76 2.42
N PRO A 193 -21.12 8.57 2.83
CA PRO A 193 -22.30 7.95 2.25
C PRO A 193 -23.54 8.84 2.41
N LYS A 194 -24.49 8.72 1.49
CA LYS A 194 -25.74 9.48 1.46
C LYS A 194 -26.48 9.33 2.79
N GLY A 195 -26.86 10.47 3.38
CA GLY A 195 -27.55 10.51 4.67
C GLY A 195 -26.66 10.17 5.88
N LYS A 196 -25.34 10.15 5.73
CA LYS A 196 -24.37 9.99 6.82
C LYS A 196 -23.45 11.21 6.90
N CYS A 197 -22.98 11.51 8.11
CA CYS A 197 -22.03 12.60 8.38
C CYS A 197 -20.60 12.09 8.63
N LYS A 198 -20.40 10.77 8.62
CA LYS A 198 -19.07 10.15 8.79
C LYS A 198 -18.52 9.78 7.42
N PRO A 199 -17.23 10.06 7.16
CA PRO A 199 -16.63 9.73 5.89
C PRO A 199 -16.55 8.21 5.67
N TYR A 200 -16.31 7.80 4.43
CA TYR A 200 -16.08 6.38 4.12
C TYR A 200 -14.92 5.80 4.93
N VAL A 201 -13.90 6.62 5.19
CA VAL A 201 -12.70 6.25 5.95
C VAL A 201 -12.30 7.38 6.89
N ALA A 202 -12.03 7.06 8.16
CA ALA A 202 -11.58 8.06 9.12
C ALA A 202 -10.11 8.45 8.87
N ILE A 203 -9.78 9.73 9.00
CA ILE A 203 -8.40 10.24 8.85
C ILE A 203 -7.43 9.55 9.80
N SER A 204 -7.87 9.16 11.01
CA SER A 204 -7.04 8.45 11.98
C SER A 204 -6.57 7.09 11.49
N GLU A 205 -7.32 6.42 10.62
CA GLU A 205 -7.04 5.08 10.11
C GLU A 205 -6.18 5.08 8.85
N GLN A 206 -5.92 6.26 8.28
CA GLN A 206 -5.22 6.39 7.00
C GLN A 206 -3.71 6.51 7.16
N ILE A 207 -3.03 5.99 6.14
CA ILE A 207 -1.61 6.20 5.87
C ILE A 207 -1.53 7.08 4.62
N SER A 208 -0.56 8.00 4.55
CA SER A 208 -0.28 8.81 3.36
C SER A 208 1.20 8.69 3.02
N PHE A 209 1.52 8.69 1.72
CA PHE A 209 2.89 8.58 1.23
C PHE A 209 3.31 9.92 0.63
N LEU A 210 4.43 10.46 1.12
CA LEU A 210 4.95 11.76 0.70
C LEU A 210 6.34 11.58 0.12
N TYR A 211 6.51 11.95 -1.15
CA TYR A 211 7.82 11.97 -1.76
C TYR A 211 8.72 13.02 -1.09
N ILE A 212 9.96 12.65 -0.79
CA ILE A 212 11.00 13.55 -0.30
C ILE A 212 12.22 13.48 -1.21
N SER A 213 12.70 14.63 -1.69
CA SER A 213 13.95 14.73 -2.45
C SER A 213 15.12 15.05 -1.51
N GLY A 214 16.25 14.37 -1.68
CA GLY A 214 17.50 14.69 -1.00
C GLY A 214 17.76 14.02 0.36
N ALA A 215 17.12 12.88 0.63
CA ALA A 215 17.53 11.99 1.73
C ALA A 215 18.72 11.11 1.32
#